data_AF-A0A809R644-F1
#
_entry.id   AF-A0A809R644-F1
#
_cell.length_a   1.000
_cell.length_b   1.000
_cell.length_c   1.000
_cell.angle_alpha   90.00
_cell.angle_beta   90.00
_cell.angle_gamma   90.00
#
_symmetry.space_group_name_H-M   'P 1'
#
loop_
_entity.id
_entity.type
_entity.pdbx_description
1 polymer ?
#
loop_
_entity_poly.entity_id
_entity_poly.type
_entity_poly.pdbx_seq_one_letter_code
_entity_poly.pdbx_strand_id
1 'polypeptide(L)'
;MMSTFEQRVHAASRAREVLENEAYQQAFVDIENEVTEKWKNSPARDAEGREKLWMYLAMLKKLKSQLDTTLETGKLAQLEVEHKQGLMHRLKNW
;
A
#
# COMPACT_ATOMS: atom_id res chain seq x y z
N MET A 1 22.11 19.36 4.81
CA MET A 1 21.37 18.25 5.43
C MET A 1 19.89 18.54 5.21
N MET A 2 19.16 17.70 4.45
CA MET A 2 17.72 17.91 4.24
C MET A 2 17.01 17.98 5.59
N SER A 3 16.10 18.91 5.75
CA SER A 3 15.32 19.02 6.99
C SER A 3 14.44 17.78 7.17
N THR A 4 14.11 17.43 8.42
CA THR A 4 13.14 16.35 8.72
C THR A 4 11.81 16.54 7.99
N PHE A 5 11.48 17.78 7.64
CA PHE A 5 10.33 18.15 6.82
C PHE A 5 10.44 17.65 5.37
N GLU A 6 11.48 18.04 4.65
CA GLU A 6 11.71 17.62 3.26
C GLU A 6 11.80 16.10 3.14
N GLN A 7 12.41 15.45 4.14
CA GLN A 7 12.47 14.00 4.22
C GLN A 7 11.08 13.36 4.33
N ARG A 8 10.17 13.93 5.14
CA ARG A 8 8.80 13.40 5.30
C ARG A 8 7.94 13.63 4.07
N VAL A 9 8.03 14.80 3.43
CA VAL A 9 7.32 15.10 2.18
C VAL A 9 7.82 14.21 1.05
N HIS A 10 9.14 14.07 0.91
CA HIS A 10 9.74 13.17 -0.07
C HIS A 10 9.31 11.72 0.15
N ALA A 11 9.31 11.23 1.40
CA ALA A 11 8.83 9.89 1.71
C ALA A 11 7.35 9.69 1.37
N ALA A 12 6.49 10.68 1.62
CA ALA A 12 5.07 10.62 1.26
C ALA A 12 4.83 10.60 -0.25
N SER A 13 5.56 11.43 -1.02
CA SER A 13 5.51 11.40 -2.50
C SER A 13 5.90 10.02 -3.03
N ARG A 14 7.00 9.46 -2.51
CA ARG A 14 7.46 8.11 -2.87
C ARG A 14 6.46 7.03 -2.51
N ALA A 15 5.74 7.19 -1.40
CA ALA A 15 4.70 6.25 -1.00
C ALA A 15 3.50 6.27 -1.97
N ARG A 16 3.10 7.48 -2.40
CA ARG A 16 2.04 7.68 -3.38
C ARG A 16 2.39 7.07 -4.74
N GLU A 17 3.62 7.28 -5.20
CA GLU A 17 4.10 6.71 -6.45
C GLU A 17 3.95 5.18 -6.49
N VAL A 18 4.14 4.49 -5.35
CA VAL A 18 3.93 3.03 -5.28
C VAL A 18 2.46 2.66 -5.37
N LEU A 19 1.58 3.36 -4.63
CA LEU A 19 0.14 3.08 -4.62
C LEU A 19 -0.51 3.30 -5.99
N GLU A 20 -0.07 4.34 -6.71
CA GLU A 20 -0.59 4.72 -8.03
C GLU A 20 0.11 3.96 -9.18
N ASN A 21 1.16 3.17 -8.89
CA ASN A 21 1.87 2.43 -9.91
C ASN A 21 1.03 1.25 -10.44
N GLU A 22 0.73 1.28 -11.74
CA GLU A 22 -0.07 0.25 -12.40
C GLU A 22 0.57 -1.14 -12.32
N ALA A 23 1.89 -1.25 -12.48
CA ALA A 23 2.59 -2.53 -12.40
C ALA A 23 2.54 -3.12 -10.98
N TYR A 24 2.62 -2.27 -9.94
CA TYR A 24 2.44 -2.68 -8.56
C TYR A 24 1.03 -3.24 -8.32
N GLN A 25 -0.01 -2.52 -8.77
CA GLN A 25 -1.39 -2.98 -8.65
C GLN A 25 -1.63 -4.27 -9.44
N GLN A 26 -1.11 -4.33 -10.68
CA GLN A 26 -1.26 -5.48 -11.56
C GLN A 26 -0.60 -6.73 -10.98
N ALA A 27 0.56 -6.61 -10.31
CA ALA A 27 1.21 -7.75 -9.67
C ALA A 27 0.33 -8.44 -8.62
N PHE A 28 -0.43 -7.68 -7.81
CA PHE A 28 -1.39 -8.28 -6.86
C PHE A 28 -2.54 -8.97 -7.58
N VAL A 29 -3.08 -8.35 -8.63
CA VAL A 29 -4.16 -8.90 -9.46
C VAL A 29 -3.73 -10.21 -10.12
N ASP A 30 -2.54 -10.24 -10.71
CA ASP A 30 -2.00 -11.40 -11.42
C ASP A 30 -1.81 -12.58 -10.46
N ILE A 31 -1.22 -12.34 -9.28
CA ILE A 31 -1.03 -13.39 -8.26
C ILE A 31 -2.39 -13.88 -7.73
N GLU A 32 -3.34 -13.00 -7.42
CA GLU A 32 -4.66 -13.40 -6.92
C GLU A 32 -5.40 -14.25 -7.97
N ASN A 33 -5.33 -13.85 -9.25
CA ASN A 33 -5.92 -14.61 -10.34
C ASN A 33 -5.26 -15.98 -10.50
N GLU A 34 -3.93 -16.04 -10.54
CA GLU A 34 -3.19 -17.30 -10.69
C GLU A 34 -3.55 -18.30 -9.59
N VAL A 35 -3.51 -17.86 -8.33
CA VAL A 35 -3.78 -18.72 -7.17
C VAL A 35 -5.25 -19.13 -7.12
N THR A 36 -6.16 -18.22 -7.46
CA THR A 36 -7.60 -18.51 -7.54
C THR A 36 -7.92 -19.54 -8.61
N GLU A 37 -7.33 -19.42 -9.80
CA GLU A 37 -7.52 -20.39 -10.88
C GLU A 37 -6.92 -21.75 -10.52
N LYS A 38 -5.75 -21.80 -9.87
CA LYS A 38 -5.20 -23.05 -9.32
C LYS A 38 -6.15 -23.70 -8.32
N TRP A 39 -6.76 -22.92 -7.43
CA TRP A 39 -7.71 -23.43 -6.45
C TRP A 39 -8.99 -23.96 -7.10
N LYS A 40 -9.56 -23.24 -8.08
CA LYS A 40 -10.75 -23.68 -8.83
C LYS A 40 -10.52 -25.00 -9.57
N ASN A 41 -9.32 -25.17 -10.15
CA ASN A 41 -8.96 -26.35 -10.93
C ASN A 41 -8.39 -27.51 -10.08
N SER A 42 -8.17 -27.30 -8.78
CA SER A 42 -7.70 -28.36 -7.89
C SER A 42 -8.81 -29.40 -7.61
N PRO A 43 -8.48 -30.70 -7.57
CA PRO A 43 -9.48 -31.74 -7.34
C PRO A 43 -10.00 -31.69 -5.90
N ALA A 44 -11.28 -32.01 -5.69
CA ALA A 44 -11.91 -31.95 -4.36
C ALA A 44 -11.24 -32.83 -3.30
N ARG A 45 -10.59 -33.93 -3.73
CA ARG A 45 -9.81 -34.83 -2.84
C ARG A 45 -8.53 -34.19 -2.29
N ASP A 46 -8.03 -33.13 -2.92
CA ASP A 46 -6.81 -32.42 -2.49
C ASP A 46 -7.17 -31.29 -1.51
N ALA A 47 -7.69 -31.68 -0.36
CA ALA A 47 -8.11 -30.72 0.67
C ALA A 47 -6.92 -29.90 1.20
N GLU A 48 -5.77 -30.54 1.41
CA GLU A 48 -4.56 -29.88 1.94
C GLU A 48 -3.99 -28.86 0.94
N GLY A 49 -3.92 -29.20 -0.36
CA GLY A 49 -3.48 -28.28 -1.40
C GLY A 49 -4.41 -27.06 -1.51
N ARG A 50 -5.72 -27.29 -1.41
CA ARG A 50 -6.73 -26.21 -1.41
C ARG A 50 -6.59 -25.28 -0.22
N GLU A 51 -6.33 -25.81 0.96
CA GLU A 51 -6.09 -25.01 2.16
C GLU A 51 -4.82 -24.17 2.03
N LYS A 52 -3.73 -24.73 1.50
CA LYS A 52 -2.49 -23.99 1.23
C LYS A 52 -2.69 -22.82 0.26
N LEU A 53 -3.43 -23.04 -0.82
CA LEU A 53 -3.77 -21.97 -1.79
C LEU A 53 -4.62 -20.87 -1.13
N TRP A 54 -5.57 -21.26 -0.27
CA TRP A 54 -6.35 -20.28 0.51
C TRP A 54 -5.48 -19.47 1.47
N MET A 55 -4.58 -20.12 2.21
CA MET A 55 -3.64 -19.43 3.10
C MET A 55 -2.74 -18.47 2.34
N TYR A 56 -2.31 -18.84 1.12
CA TYR A 56 -1.52 -17.96 0.26
C TYR A 56 -2.33 -16.70 -0.11
N LEU A 57 -3.58 -16.84 -0.56
CA LEU A 57 -4.45 -15.69 -0.84
C LEU A 57 -4.67 -14.81 0.41
N ALA A 58 -4.87 -15.41 1.58
CA ALA A 58 -5.04 -14.67 2.83
C ALA A 58 -3.79 -13.84 3.18
N MET A 59 -2.61 -14.42 2.98
CA MET A 59 -1.34 -13.73 3.21
C MET A 59 -1.09 -12.61 2.21
N LEU A 60 -1.43 -12.82 0.93
CA LEU A 60 -1.35 -11.78 -0.10
C LEU A 60 -2.23 -10.56 0.26
N LYS A 61 -3.47 -10.81 0.70
CA LYS A 61 -4.41 -9.77 1.15
C LYS A 61 -3.90 -9.02 2.37
N LYS A 62 -3.35 -9.73 3.35
CA LYS A 62 -2.73 -9.13 4.53
C LYS A 62 -1.55 -8.24 4.15
N LEU A 63 -0.68 -8.71 3.27
CA LEU A 63 0.46 -7.94 2.77
C LEU A 63 0.00 -6.67 2.07
N LYS A 64 -0.95 -6.77 1.14
CA LYS A 64 -1.51 -5.63 0.43
C LYS A 64 -2.09 -4.60 1.40
N SER A 65 -2.93 -5.04 2.34
CA SER A 65 -3.52 -4.16 3.35
C SER A 65 -2.48 -3.45 4.23
N GLN A 66 -1.41 -4.16 4.62
CA GLN A 66 -0.33 -3.56 5.40
C GLN A 66 0.44 -2.51 4.60
N LEU A 67 0.70 -2.76 3.31
CA LEU A 67 1.33 -1.79 2.42
C LEU A 67 0.43 -0.57 2.23
N ASP A 68 -0.84 -0.77 1.88
CA ASP A 68 -1.83 0.31 1.71
C ASP A 68 -1.89 1.21 2.95
N THR A 69 -1.99 0.61 4.15
CA THR A 69 -2.03 1.35 5.43
C THR A 69 -0.76 2.14 5.68
N THR A 70 0.40 1.54 5.46
CA THR A 70 1.70 2.17 5.70
C THR A 70 1.90 3.36 4.76
N LEU A 71 1.50 3.22 3.50
CA LEU A 71 1.68 4.22 2.46
C LEU A 71 0.65 5.38 2.63
N GLU A 72 -0.61 5.10 2.94
CA GLU A 72 -1.63 6.12 3.24
C GLU A 72 -1.30 6.93 4.51
N THR A 73 -0.70 6.30 5.53
CA THR A 73 -0.22 7.02 6.73
C THR A 73 0.83 8.09 6.37
N GLY A 74 1.69 7.81 5.38
CA GLY A 74 2.66 8.79 4.87
C GLY A 74 1.98 10.01 4.24
N LYS A 75 0.89 9.81 3.50
CA LYS A 75 0.10 10.88 2.87
C LYS A 75 -0.62 11.76 3.88
N LEU A 76 -1.22 11.17 4.93
CA LEU A 76 -1.85 11.95 5.99
C LEU A 76 -0.82 12.84 6.71
N ALA A 77 0.37 12.31 6.99
CA ALA A 77 1.45 13.08 7.58
C ALA A 77 1.92 14.24 6.68
N GLN A 78 1.86 14.10 5.35
CA GLN A 78 2.14 15.19 4.41
C GLN A 78 1.09 16.31 4.52
N LEU A 79 -0.20 15.96 4.47
CA LEU A 79 -1.30 16.93 4.51
C LEU A 79 -1.31 17.73 5.83
N GLU A 80 -1.08 17.07 6.97
CA GLU A 80 -0.98 17.75 8.27
C GLU A 80 0.13 18.80 8.30
N VAL A 81 1.24 18.49 7.65
CA VAL A 81 2.41 19.37 7.64
C VAL A 81 2.20 20.55 6.69
N GLU A 82 1.65 20.32 5.49
CA GLU A 82 1.25 21.39 4.56
C GLU A 82 0.25 22.37 5.23
N HIS A 83 -0.72 21.81 5.97
CA HIS A 83 -1.69 22.61 6.73
C HIS A 83 -1.02 23.49 7.80
N LYS A 84 -0.10 22.92 8.60
CA LYS A 84 0.66 23.66 9.62
C LYS A 84 1.49 24.79 9.01
N GLN A 85 2.10 24.57 7.84
CA GLN A 85 2.87 25.61 7.15
C GLN A 85 1.98 26.74 6.62
N GLY A 86 0.82 26.41 6.03
CA GLY A 86 -0.15 27.42 5.60
C GLY A 86 -0.67 28.27 6.76
N LEU A 87 -0.85 27.68 7.95
CA LEU A 87 -1.15 28.43 9.18
C LEU A 87 0.00 29.35 9.59
N MET A 88 1.23 28.84 9.65
CA MET A 88 2.42 29.61 10.04
C MET A 88 2.72 30.77 9.08
N HIS A 89 2.52 30.59 7.77
CA HIS A 89 2.69 31.65 6.78
C HIS A 89 1.66 32.78 6.97
N ARG A 90 0.40 32.42 7.23
CA ARG A 90 -0.67 33.40 7.53
C ARG A 90 -0.39 34.20 8.80
N LEU A 91 0.14 33.55 9.84
CA LEU A 91 0.52 34.21 11.10
C LEU A 91 1.73 35.15 10.97
N LYS A 92 2.64 34.89 10.03
CA LYS A 92 3.81 35.76 9.78
C LYS A 92 3.51 36.99 8.92
N ASN A 93 2.41 36.96 8.18
CA ASN A 93 2.00 38.04 7.27
C ASN A 93 0.90 38.92 7.90
N TRP A 94 0.72 38.84 9.21
CA TRP A 94 -0.13 39.68 10.05
C TRP A 94 0.77 40.53 10.95
#